data_AF-A0A166M003-F1
#
_entry.id   AF-A0A166M003-F1
#
_cell.length_a   1.000
_cell.length_b   1.000
_cell.length_c   1.000
_cell.angle_alpha   90.00
_cell.angle_beta   90.00
_cell.angle_gamma   90.00
#
_symmetry.space_group_name_H-M   'P 1'
#
loop_
_entity.id
_entity.type
_entity.pdbx_description
1 polymer ?
#
loop_
_entity_poly.entity_id
_entity_poly.type
_entity_poly.pdbx_seq_one_letter_code
_entity_poly.pdbx_strand_id
1 'polypeptide(L)'
;MPAIAADYEVILLFSNDTREPATVQLARDYHCGAAARHSAIVLLWPGDKVSLILAAGSTYRYVLKTGSKLASLSINRWRDATVTVADAFSGAGSPGAPASISTGVTVDRVWRDGRMMLWDSEPLTLSSSRS
;
A
#
# COMPACT_ATOMS: atom_id res chain seq x y z
N MET A 1 25.81 -21.04 23.94
CA MET A 1 25.95 -20.50 22.58
C MET A 1 25.33 -19.11 22.53
N PRO A 2 26.05 -18.06 22.13
CA PRO A 2 25.42 -16.77 21.85
C PRO A 2 24.71 -16.88 20.49
N ALA A 3 23.45 -16.44 20.44
CA ALA A 3 22.67 -16.39 19.21
C ALA A 3 23.29 -15.35 18.28
N ILE A 4 23.75 -15.78 17.11
CA ILE A 4 24.14 -14.87 16.03
C ILE A 4 22.85 -14.20 15.54
N ALA A 5 22.53 -13.04 16.11
CA ALA A 5 21.63 -12.08 15.53
C ALA A 5 22.38 -11.42 14.36
N ALA A 6 22.53 -12.17 13.27
CA ALA A 6 22.94 -11.56 12.02
C ALA A 6 21.73 -10.78 11.50
N ASP A 7 21.91 -9.48 11.31
CA ASP A 7 20.96 -8.64 10.58
C ASP A 7 20.93 -9.13 9.14
N TYR A 8 19.96 -10.00 8.82
CA TYR A 8 19.74 -10.44 7.45
C TYR A 8 18.89 -9.39 6.73
N GLU A 9 19.32 -8.97 5.55
CA GLU A 9 18.48 -8.17 4.66
C GLU A 9 17.63 -9.10 3.80
N VAL A 10 16.38 -8.71 3.60
CA VAL A 10 15.38 -9.45 2.80
C VAL A 10 14.90 -8.53 1.69
N ILE A 11 14.82 -9.07 0.48
CA ILE A 11 14.34 -8.34 -0.69
C ILE A 11 12.87 -8.67 -0.92
N LEU A 12 12.05 -7.63 -0.91
CA LEU A 12 10.67 -7.70 -1.31
C LEU A 12 10.49 -7.05 -2.67
N LEU A 13 10.15 -7.86 -3.67
CA LEU A 13 9.84 -7.40 -5.01
C LEU A 13 8.33 -7.14 -5.14
N PHE A 14 7.96 -5.88 -5.30
CA PHE A 14 6.60 -5.49 -5.68
C PHE A 14 6.51 -5.32 -7.19
N SER A 15 5.52 -5.96 -7.81
CA SER A 15 5.28 -5.89 -9.26
C SER A 15 3.88 -5.34 -9.53
N ASN A 16 3.78 -4.26 -10.31
CA ASN A 16 2.50 -3.73 -10.76
C ASN A 16 2.04 -4.46 -12.02
N ASP A 17 1.31 -5.55 -11.85
CA ASP A 17 0.68 -6.30 -12.95
C ASP A 17 -0.71 -5.74 -13.35
N THR A 18 -1.11 -4.61 -12.77
CA THR A 18 -2.40 -3.99 -13.08
C THR A 18 -2.28 -2.96 -14.19
N ARG A 19 -3.38 -2.68 -14.90
CA ARG A 19 -3.43 -1.64 -15.94
C ARG A 19 -3.43 -0.21 -15.37
N GLU A 20 -3.64 -0.07 -14.07
CA GLU A 20 -3.67 1.22 -13.39
C GLU A 20 -2.32 1.50 -12.70
N PRO A 21 -1.88 2.76 -12.63
CA PRO A 21 -0.71 3.12 -11.86
C PRO A 21 -0.97 2.84 -10.37
N ALA A 22 0.05 2.32 -9.69
CA ALA A 22 0.00 2.01 -8.27
C ALA A 22 1.04 2.85 -7.52
N THR A 23 0.71 3.34 -6.33
CA THR A 23 1.69 3.94 -5.43
C THR A 23 1.92 3.05 -4.22
N VAL A 24 3.17 2.92 -3.82
CA VAL A 24 3.59 2.21 -2.61
C VAL A 24 4.12 3.25 -1.63
N GLN A 25 3.55 3.29 -0.44
CA GLN A 25 3.95 4.19 0.64
C GLN A 25 4.05 3.44 1.95
N LEU A 26 4.91 3.88 2.88
CA LEU A 26 4.91 3.35 4.24
C LEU A 26 3.64 3.77 5.01
N ALA A 27 3.01 2.84 5.71
CA ALA A 27 1.75 3.10 6.43
C ALA A 27 1.87 4.16 7.53
N ARG A 28 3.06 4.28 8.14
CA ARG A 28 3.39 5.32 9.13
C ARG A 28 3.34 6.73 8.52
N ASP A 29 3.70 6.85 7.25
CA ASP A 29 3.75 8.13 6.55
C ASP A 29 2.37 8.49 5.95
N TYR A 30 1.50 7.49 5.75
CA TYR A 30 0.15 7.70 5.23
C TYR A 30 -0.78 8.44 6.21
N HIS A 31 -0.64 8.20 7.52
CA HIS A 31 -1.49 8.82 8.55
C HIS A 31 -0.95 10.17 9.05
N CYS A 32 0.34 10.46 8.83
CA CYS A 32 0.99 11.66 9.33
C CYS A 32 1.09 12.70 8.21
N GLY A 33 -0.03 13.40 7.95
CA GLY A 33 -0.26 14.23 6.76
C GLY A 33 0.63 15.45 6.51
N ALA A 34 1.81 15.59 7.11
CA ALA A 34 2.79 16.66 6.78
C ALA A 34 4.13 16.56 7.54
N ALA A 35 4.24 15.77 8.62
CA ALA A 35 5.39 15.85 9.53
C ALA A 35 6.49 14.79 9.30
N ALA A 36 6.24 13.80 8.43
CA ALA A 36 7.27 12.82 8.08
C ALA A 36 8.21 13.42 7.02
N ARG A 37 9.36 13.93 7.45
CA ARG A 37 10.46 14.44 6.59
C ARG A 37 10.97 13.42 5.55
N HIS A 38 10.53 12.17 5.60
CA HIS A 38 10.97 11.06 4.75
C HIS A 38 9.80 10.20 4.24
N SER A 39 8.68 10.82 3.87
CA SER A 39 7.59 10.13 3.16
C SER A 39 8.08 9.63 1.80
N ALA A 40 8.58 8.41 1.75
CA ALA A 40 8.95 7.76 0.50
C ALA A 40 7.67 7.19 -0.15
N ILE A 41 7.21 7.87 -1.20
CA ILE A 41 6.13 7.40 -2.07
C ILE A 41 6.78 6.95 -3.37
N VAL A 42 6.61 5.68 -3.72
CA VAL A 42 7.08 5.14 -5.00
C VAL A 42 5.88 4.99 -5.91
N LEU A 43 5.92 5.66 -7.06
CA LEU A 43 4.95 5.48 -8.14
C LEU A 43 5.44 4.36 -9.06
N LEU A 44 4.59 3.35 -9.29
CA LEU A 44 4.83 2.26 -10.21
C LEU A 44 3.87 2.35 -11.38
N TRP A 45 4.42 2.42 -12.60
CA TRP A 45 3.63 2.31 -13.81
C TRP A 45 3.18 0.86 -14.05
N PRO A 46 2.18 0.63 -14.92
CA PRO A 46 1.80 -0.70 -15.34
C PRO A 46 3.01 -1.47 -15.90
N GLY A 47 3.33 -2.63 -15.33
CA GLY A 47 4.49 -3.45 -15.69
C GLY A 47 5.77 -3.15 -14.89
N ASP A 48 5.80 -2.07 -14.10
CA ASP A 48 6.97 -1.74 -13.29
C ASP A 48 7.12 -2.65 -12.08
N LYS A 49 8.37 -2.78 -11.64
CA LYS A 49 8.74 -3.53 -10.44
C LYS A 49 9.61 -2.67 -9.54
N VAL A 50 9.34 -2.71 -8.23
CA VAL A 50 10.18 -2.08 -7.21
C VAL A 50 10.69 -3.14 -6.24
N SER A 51 11.97 -3.11 -5.94
CA SER A 51 12.57 -3.90 -4.87
C SER A 51 12.69 -3.05 -3.60
N LEU A 52 12.11 -3.51 -2.51
CA LEU A 52 12.24 -2.93 -1.19
C LEU A 52 13.18 -3.81 -0.36
N ILE A 53 14.15 -3.20 0.30
CA ILE A 53 15.08 -3.89 1.20
C ILE A 53 14.51 -3.77 2.61
N LEU A 54 14.33 -4.90 3.27
CA LEU A 54 13.72 -5.02 4.60
C LEU A 54 14.72 -5.70 5.54
N ALA A 55 14.74 -5.30 6.81
CA ALA A 55 15.44 -6.08 7.83
C ALA A 55 14.63 -7.34 8.16
N ALA A 56 15.28 -8.51 8.17
CA ALA A 56 14.66 -9.77 8.51
C ALA A 56 14.09 -9.76 9.93
N GLY A 57 12.90 -10.33 10.09
CA GLY A 57 12.21 -10.39 11.39
C GLY A 57 11.59 -9.07 11.86
N SER A 58 11.83 -7.97 11.16
CA SER A 58 11.12 -6.72 11.40
C SER A 58 9.79 -6.70 10.67
N THR A 59 8.77 -6.11 11.29
CA THR A 59 7.44 -5.96 10.68
C THR A 59 7.34 -4.59 10.01
N TYR A 60 7.22 -4.58 8.68
CA TYR A 60 7.02 -3.38 7.88
C TYR A 60 5.57 -3.29 7.41
N ARG A 61 4.99 -2.11 7.49
CA ARG A 61 3.62 -1.86 7.00
C ARG A 61 3.66 -0.89 5.83
N TYR A 62 3.07 -1.33 4.72
CA TYR A 62 2.96 -0.56 3.49
C TYR A 62 1.50 -0.32 3.14
N VAL A 63 1.23 0.77 2.45
CA VAL A 63 -0.05 1.09 1.86
C VAL A 63 0.16 1.15 0.36
N LEU A 64 -0.58 0.31 -0.36
CA LEU A 64 -0.69 0.39 -1.80
C LEU A 64 -1.94 1.15 -2.16
N LYS A 65 -1.82 2.11 -3.08
CA LYS A 65 -2.94 2.82 -3.67
C LYS A 65 -2.98 2.53 -5.16
N THR A 66 -4.14 2.13 -5.67
CA THR A 66 -4.39 1.93 -7.09
C THR A 66 -5.73 2.55 -7.42
N GLY A 67 -5.72 3.66 -8.18
CA GLY A 67 -6.91 4.45 -8.47
C GLY A 67 -7.65 4.87 -7.19
N SER A 68 -8.88 4.36 -7.02
CA SER A 68 -9.75 4.61 -5.86
C SER A 68 -9.61 3.58 -4.73
N LYS A 69 -8.78 2.54 -4.90
CA LYS A 69 -8.61 1.45 -3.93
C LYS A 69 -7.29 1.60 -3.19
N LEU A 70 -7.32 1.29 -1.90
CA LEU A 70 -6.19 1.28 -0.99
C LEU A 70 -6.10 -0.09 -0.31
N ALA A 71 -4.90 -0.64 -0.21
CA ALA A 71 -4.60 -1.87 0.50
C ALA A 71 -3.48 -1.62 1.52
N SER A 72 -3.72 -1.99 2.77
CA SER A 72 -2.70 -2.03 3.82
C SER A 72 -2.09 -3.43 3.85
N LEU A 73 -0.77 -3.50 3.67
CA LEU A 73 0.02 -4.71 3.75
C LEU A 73 0.88 -4.67 5.01
N SER A 74 0.91 -5.79 5.73
CA SER A 74 1.85 -6.04 6.81
C SER A 74 2.81 -7.15 6.38
N ILE A 75 4.10 -6.88 6.51
CA ILE A 75 5.17 -7.70 5.98
C ILE A 75 6.10 -8.02 7.12
N ASN A 76 6.16 -9.30 7.50
CA ASN A 76 7.06 -9.82 8.50
C ASN A 76 7.66 -11.10 7.92
N ARG A 77 8.85 -10.97 7.35
CA ARG A 77 9.53 -12.08 6.66
C ARG A 77 10.99 -12.16 7.01
N TRP A 78 11.51 -13.36 6.80
CA TRP A 78 12.92 -13.74 6.92
C TRP A 78 13.50 -14.20 5.58
N ARG A 79 12.73 -14.10 4.49
CA ARG A 79 13.09 -14.58 3.15
C ARG A 79 12.49 -13.69 2.09
N ASP A 80 13.17 -13.63 0.95
CA ASP A 80 12.75 -12.84 -0.20
C ASP A 80 11.35 -13.25 -0.66
N ALA A 81 10.60 -12.26 -1.15
CA ALA A 81 9.24 -12.46 -1.59
C ALA A 81 8.92 -11.59 -2.80
N THR A 82 8.07 -12.11 -3.68
CA THR A 82 7.47 -11.33 -4.74
C THR A 82 5.98 -11.18 -4.44
N VAL A 83 5.49 -9.94 -4.51
CA VAL A 83 4.08 -9.61 -4.28
C VAL A 83 3.60 -8.83 -5.49
N THR A 84 2.53 -9.31 -6.13
CA THR A 84 1.89 -8.55 -7.20
C THR A 84 0.81 -7.64 -6.63
N VAL A 85 0.57 -6.52 -7.29
CA VAL A 85 -0.51 -5.60 -6.94
C VAL A 85 -1.87 -6.32 -7.05
N ALA A 86 -2.06 -7.18 -8.05
CA ALA A 86 -3.27 -7.97 -8.21
C ALA A 86 -3.54 -8.87 -6.99
N ASP A 87 -2.52 -9.55 -6.46
CA ASP A 87 -2.65 -10.40 -5.28
C ASP A 87 -2.97 -9.59 -4.01
N ALA A 88 -2.39 -8.40 -3.87
CA ALA A 88 -2.65 -7.50 -2.75
C ALA A 88 -4.11 -7.06 -2.67
N PHE A 89 -4.77 -6.89 -3.82
CA PHE A 89 -6.19 -6.52 -3.88
C PHE A 89 -7.13 -7.73 -3.99
N SER A 90 -6.69 -8.85 -4.55
CA SER A 90 -7.48 -10.09 -4.65
C SER A 90 -7.50 -10.86 -3.34
N GLY A 91 -6.45 -10.73 -2.52
CA GLY A 91 -6.36 -11.39 -1.22
C GLY A 91 -7.44 -10.93 -0.24
N ALA A 92 -8.00 -9.74 -0.39
CA ALA A 92 -9.04 -9.19 0.48
C ALA A 92 -10.41 -9.87 0.31
N GLY A 93 -10.45 -11.18 0.47
CA GLY A 93 -11.66 -11.94 0.68
C GLY A 93 -12.23 -11.60 2.05
N SER A 94 -13.34 -10.87 2.05
CA SER A 94 -14.15 -10.48 3.20
C SER A 94 -13.67 -9.26 4.01
N PRO A 95 -14.53 -8.24 4.20
CA PRO A 95 -14.21 -7.08 5.03
C PRO A 95 -14.06 -7.50 6.49
N GLY A 96 -12.85 -7.44 7.03
CA GLY A 96 -12.57 -7.61 8.46
C GLY A 96 -11.60 -8.73 8.84
N ALA A 97 -11.17 -9.56 7.90
CA ALA A 97 -10.17 -10.60 8.15
C ALA A 97 -8.85 -10.31 7.40
N PRO A 98 -7.69 -10.40 8.07
CA PRO A 98 -6.41 -10.26 7.40
C PRO A 98 -6.20 -11.47 6.48
N ALA A 99 -5.89 -11.21 5.22
CA ALA A 99 -5.68 -12.27 4.24
C ALA A 99 -4.20 -12.48 3.98
N SER A 100 -3.76 -13.73 4.08
CA SER A 100 -2.38 -14.08 3.76
C SER A 100 -2.24 -14.25 2.25
N ILE A 101 -1.48 -13.36 1.61
CA ILE A 101 -1.10 -13.52 0.19
C ILE A 101 -0.07 -14.64 0.09
N SER A 102 0.86 -14.65 1.03
CA SER A 102 2.01 -15.55 1.04
C SER A 102 2.66 -15.54 2.43
N THR A 103 3.49 -16.53 2.77
CA THR A 103 4.08 -16.73 4.11
C THR A 103 4.76 -15.49 4.70
N GLY A 104 4.07 -14.72 5.55
CA GLY A 104 4.62 -13.50 6.17
C GLY A 104 4.35 -12.20 5.39
N VAL A 105 3.49 -12.23 4.37
CA VAL A 105 2.86 -11.05 3.77
C VAL A 105 1.35 -11.18 3.96
N THR A 106 0.78 -10.26 4.74
CA THR A 106 -0.66 -10.21 5.00
C THR A 106 -1.26 -8.90 4.50
N VAL A 107 -2.44 -8.98 3.90
CA VAL A 107 -3.31 -7.83 3.65
C VAL A 107 -4.11 -7.60 4.91
N ASP A 108 -3.85 -6.50 5.60
CA ASP A 108 -4.56 -6.16 6.84
C ASP A 108 -5.96 -5.63 6.52
N ARG A 109 -6.06 -4.76 5.50
CA ARG A 109 -7.32 -4.15 5.10
C ARG A 109 -7.26 -3.64 3.67
N VAL A 110 -8.37 -3.74 2.96
CA VAL A 110 -8.61 -3.00 1.71
C VAL A 110 -9.78 -2.06 1.90
N TRP A 111 -9.64 -0.81 1.46
CA TRP A 111 -10.69 0.20 1.52
C TRP A 111 -10.65 1.09 0.27
N ARG A 112 -11.67 1.94 0.10
CA ARG A 112 -11.67 2.95 -0.95
C ARG A 112 -11.25 4.30 -0.39
N ASP A 113 -10.45 5.04 -1.14
CA ASP A 113 -10.03 6.38 -0.74
C ASP A 113 -11.20 7.36 -0.91
N GLY A 114 -11.85 7.73 0.20
CA GLY A 114 -12.94 8.70 0.20
C GLY A 114 -12.48 10.14 -0.09
N ARG A 115 -11.17 10.44 -0.04
CA ARG A 115 -10.65 11.79 -0.32
C ARG A 115 -10.71 12.18 -1.79
N MET A 116 -10.86 11.20 -2.69
CA MET A 116 -11.02 11.43 -4.12
C MET A 116 -12.42 12.02 -4.45
N MET A 117 -13.39 11.88 -3.54
CA MET A 117 -14.75 12.42 -3.72
C MET A 117 -14.87 13.92 -3.36
N LEU A 118 -13.82 14.56 -2.83
CA LEU A 118 -13.92 15.96 -2.40
C LEU A 118 -13.70 16.99 -3.53
N TRP A 119 -13.25 16.54 -4.72
CA TRP A 119 -12.97 17.45 -5.84
C TRP A 119 -14.07 17.51 -6.91
N ASP A 120 -15.08 16.63 -6.83
CA ASP A 120 -16.13 16.50 -7.86
C ASP A 120 -17.52 16.98 -7.41
N SER A 121 -17.61 17.86 -6.40
CA SER A 121 -18.90 18.42 -5.98
C SER A 121 -18.88 19.93 -5.86
N GLU A 122 -18.87 20.61 -7.01
CA GLU A 122 -19.51 21.92 -7.12
C GLU A 122 -20.28 22.03 -8.45
N PRO A 123 -21.57 21.61 -8.51
CA PRO A 123 -22.47 22.13 -9.53
C PRO A 123 -22.88 23.56 -9.12
N LEU A 124 -22.25 24.56 -9.73
CA LEU A 124 -22.73 25.94 -9.71
C LEU A 124 -24.10 26.02 -10.39
N THR A 125 -25.19 25.75 -9.66
CA THR A 125 -26.52 26.21 -10.05
C THR A 125 -26.73 27.61 -9.50
N LEU A 126 -26.22 28.61 -10.23
CA LEU A 126 -26.62 30.01 -10.07
C LEU A 126 -28.03 30.18 -10.65
N SER A 127 -29.03 29.79 -9.85
CA SER A 127 -30.41 30.26 -10.02
C SER A 127 -30.52 31.65 -9.41
N SER A 128 -30.28 32.69 -10.21
CA SER A 128 -30.61 34.05 -9.83
C SER A 128 -31.98 34.41 -10.43
N SER A 129 -33.03 34.05 -9.70
CA SER A 129 -34.38 34.59 -9.88
C SER A 129 -34.68 35.45 -8.66
N ARG A 130 -34.73 36.77 -8.83
CA ARG A 130 -35.51 37.67 -7.96
C ARG A 130 -36.01 38.86 -8.79
N SER A 131 -37.32 39.05 -8.67
CA SER A 131 -38.19 40.08 -9.24
C SER A 131 -37.78 41.50 -8.87
#